data_AF-B8LEJ7-F1
#
_entry.id   AF-B8LEJ7-F1
#
_cell.length_a   1.000
_cell.length_b   1.000
_cell.length_c   1.000
_cell.angle_alpha   90.00
_cell.angle_beta   90.00
_cell.angle_gamma   90.00
#
_symmetry.space_group_name_H-M   'P 1'
#
loop_
_entity.id
_entity.type
_entity.pdbx_description
1 polymer ?
#
loop_
_entity_poly.entity_id
_entity_poly.type
_entity_poly.pdbx_seq_one_letter_code
_entity_poly.pdbx_strand_id
1 'polypeptide(L)'
;GKKGKMLATAGIHARELTTGETLTRFAEYLLQNYGADPEVTWVLDYTEIHLILHANPDGRIYIESEGGMWKKNRNNATNCNHRRFGVDNNRNFPFKWGGCIATDESRCSTSDDCSSVVYRGKYRRSEQETKAILDYALSIFPASQRNETVQKAEVDADTPFSDTNEGIYLDLHSHGSDIGWPWGYKNVRSPNDDGLGSLGRKFASFNGYSLWAPEMSNRVCE
;
A
#
# COMPACT_ATOMS: atom_id res chain seq x y z
N GLY A 1 16.98 5.29 22.88
CA GLY A 1 15.72 4.55 23.14
C GLY A 1 15.34 3.76 21.90
N LYS A 2 14.30 2.92 21.96
CA LYS A 2 13.72 2.30 20.76
C LYS A 2 13.07 3.41 19.91
N LYS A 3 13.45 3.52 18.64
CA LYS A 3 12.86 4.50 17.69
C LYS A 3 11.51 4.00 17.18
N GLY A 4 10.58 4.92 16.92
CA GLY A 4 9.37 4.61 16.15
C GLY A 4 9.72 4.16 14.74
N LYS A 5 8.81 3.44 14.07
CA LYS A 5 9.05 2.90 12.72
C LYS A 5 8.09 3.49 11.71
N MET A 6 8.63 3.96 10.59
CA MET A 6 7.83 4.32 9.41
C MET A 6 8.26 3.44 8.25
N LEU A 7 7.30 2.81 7.57
CA LEU A 7 7.51 2.15 6.29
C LEU A 7 6.68 2.85 5.23
N ALA A 8 7.32 3.27 4.14
CA ALA A 8 6.61 3.78 2.98
C ALA A 8 6.99 2.99 1.73
N THR A 9 5.99 2.63 0.94
CA THR A 9 6.12 1.94 -0.34
C THR A 9 5.65 2.83 -1.48
N ALA A 10 6.28 2.69 -2.64
CA ALA A 10 5.89 3.39 -3.86
C ALA A 10 6.07 2.48 -5.08
N GLY A 11 5.41 2.83 -6.19
CA GLY A 11 5.59 2.17 -7.47
C GLY A 11 5.15 0.71 -7.47
N ILE A 12 4.11 0.35 -6.71
CA ILE A 12 3.54 -1.00 -6.73
C ILE A 12 2.77 -1.28 -8.03
N HIS A 13 2.14 -0.25 -8.60
CA HIS A 13 1.63 -0.28 -9.98
C HIS A 13 2.65 0.35 -10.93
N ALA A 14 2.96 -0.35 -12.02
CA ALA A 14 4.05 0.02 -12.93
C ALA A 14 3.93 1.43 -13.52
N ARG A 15 2.76 1.80 -14.04
CA ARG A 15 2.48 3.11 -14.66
C ARG A 15 2.48 4.32 -13.72
N GLU A 16 2.55 4.11 -12.40
CA GLU A 16 2.46 5.18 -11.41
C GLU A 16 3.83 5.82 -11.19
N LEU A 17 4.38 6.42 -12.25
CA LEU A 17 5.79 6.77 -12.35
C LEU A 17 6.25 7.76 -11.28
N THR A 18 5.37 8.70 -10.90
CA THR A 18 5.66 9.80 -9.98
C THR A 18 5.85 9.35 -8.53
N THR A 19 5.24 8.23 -8.13
CA THR A 19 5.26 7.77 -6.73
C THR A 19 6.68 7.48 -6.23
N GLY A 20 7.50 6.82 -7.05
CA GLY A 20 8.90 6.53 -6.72
C GLY A 20 9.76 7.79 -6.63
N GLU A 21 9.55 8.76 -7.52
CA GLU A 21 10.23 10.06 -7.47
C GLU A 21 9.82 10.84 -6.21
N THR A 22 8.53 10.92 -5.89
CA THR A 22 8.04 11.58 -4.68
C THR A 22 8.69 11.00 -3.42
N LEU A 23 8.76 9.67 -3.32
CA LEU A 23 9.36 9.02 -2.15
C LEU A 23 10.89 9.21 -2.10
N THR A 24 11.54 9.28 -3.27
CA THR A 24 12.98 9.60 -3.37
C THR A 24 13.25 11.03 -2.93
N ARG A 25 12.46 12.01 -3.38
CA ARG A 25 12.55 13.42 -2.98
C ARG A 25 12.30 13.60 -1.49
N PHE A 26 11.38 12.83 -0.91
CA PHE A 26 11.19 12.81 0.54
C PHE A 26 12.45 12.34 1.26
N ALA A 27 13.11 11.28 0.79
CA ALA A 27 14.39 10.83 1.36
C ALA A 27 15.48 11.90 1.26
N GLU A 28 15.63 12.54 0.09
CA GLU A 28 16.59 13.62 -0.13
C GLU A 28 16.32 14.81 0.78
N TYR A 29 15.05 15.22 0.91
CA TYR A 29 14.64 16.31 1.80
C TYR A 29 15.06 16.04 3.25
N LEU A 30 14.78 14.84 3.76
CA LEU A 30 15.16 14.45 5.11
C LEU A 30 16.69 14.51 5.32
N LEU A 31 17.46 13.98 4.37
CA LEU A 31 18.92 13.94 4.46
C LEU A 31 19.56 15.33 4.35
N GLN A 32 19.06 16.18 3.45
CA GLN A 32 19.60 17.52 3.22
C GLN A 32 19.32 18.48 4.38
N ASN A 33 18.24 18.24 5.13
CA ASN A 33 17.82 19.13 6.21
C ASN A 33 18.16 18.60 7.61
N TYR A 34 18.77 17.41 7.74
CA TYR A 34 19.24 16.90 9.03
C TYR A 34 20.32 17.81 9.64
N GLY A 35 20.12 18.22 10.88
CA GLY A 35 20.99 19.16 11.60
C GLY A 35 20.78 20.63 11.26
N ALA A 36 19.96 20.95 10.25
CA ALA A 36 19.63 22.32 9.85
C ALA A 36 18.18 22.69 10.19
N ASP A 37 17.24 21.80 9.90
CA ASP A 37 15.83 21.94 10.26
C ASP A 37 15.56 21.17 11.57
N PRO A 38 15.10 21.85 12.65
CA PRO A 38 14.83 21.20 13.93
C PRO A 38 13.75 20.11 13.89
N GLU A 39 12.73 20.26 13.04
CA GLU A 39 11.65 19.26 12.90
C GLU A 39 12.15 18.01 12.18
N VAL A 40 12.86 18.18 11.07
CA VAL A 40 13.48 17.06 10.33
C VAL A 40 14.50 16.34 11.21
N THR A 41 15.32 17.09 11.95
CA THR A 41 16.30 16.53 12.88
C THR A 41 15.62 15.69 13.94
N TRP A 42 14.56 16.22 14.57
CA TRP A 42 13.79 15.48 15.55
C TRP A 42 13.16 14.21 14.95
N VAL A 43 12.57 14.29 13.75
CA VAL A 43 12.00 13.11 13.08
C VAL A 43 13.06 12.02 12.89
N LEU A 44 14.25 12.35 12.39
CA LEU A 44 15.32 11.38 12.14
C LEU A 44 16.00 10.87 13.42
N ASP A 45 16.04 11.67 14.48
CA ASP A 45 16.60 11.27 15.77
C ASP A 45 15.70 10.26 16.49
N TYR A 46 14.37 10.35 16.33
CA TYR A 46 13.40 9.54 17.08
C TYR A 46 12.62 8.52 16.23
N THR A 47 12.74 8.55 14.90
CA THR A 47 12.08 7.62 13.97
C THR A 47 13.10 6.93 13.07
N GLU A 48 12.89 5.65 12.81
CA GLU A 48 13.57 4.92 11.74
C GLU A 48 12.65 4.85 10.54
N ILE A 49 13.09 5.45 9.43
CA ILE A 49 12.31 5.60 8.20
C ILE A 49 12.83 4.59 7.18
N HIS A 50 11.94 3.70 6.76
CA HIS A 50 12.20 2.66 5.78
C HIS A 50 11.44 2.97 4.49
N LEU A 51 12.14 3.02 3.36
CA LEU A 51 11.56 3.43 2.07
C LEU A 51 11.77 2.35 1.02
N ILE A 52 10.68 1.84 0.45
CA ILE A 52 10.70 0.95 -0.73
C ILE A 52 10.28 1.80 -1.93
N LEU A 53 11.25 2.29 -2.68
CA LEU A 53 11.04 3.23 -3.79
C LEU A 53 10.34 2.59 -5.00
N HIS A 54 10.58 1.28 -5.20
CA HIS A 54 9.97 0.49 -6.28
C HIS A 54 9.50 -0.86 -5.76
N ALA A 55 8.20 -0.96 -5.49
CA ALA A 55 7.53 -2.20 -5.09
C ALA A 55 7.25 -3.15 -6.29
N ASN A 56 7.39 -2.68 -7.54
CA ASN A 56 7.24 -3.48 -8.75
C ASN A 56 8.32 -3.10 -9.79
N PRO A 57 9.60 -3.51 -9.56
CA PRO A 57 10.72 -3.10 -10.40
C PRO A 57 10.61 -3.65 -11.84
N ASP A 58 10.13 -4.89 -12.03
CA ASP A 58 9.99 -5.46 -13.38
C ASP A 58 8.92 -4.72 -14.20
N GLY A 59 7.80 -4.39 -13.57
CA GLY A 59 6.76 -3.57 -14.17
C GLY A 59 7.27 -2.17 -14.51
N ARG A 60 8.10 -1.58 -13.63
CA ARG A 60 8.74 -0.28 -13.85
C ARG A 60 9.65 -0.29 -15.08
N ILE A 61 10.55 -1.26 -15.18
CA ILE A 61 11.44 -1.41 -16.36
C ILE A 61 10.62 -1.55 -17.63
N TYR A 62 9.56 -2.37 -17.60
CA TYR A 62 8.70 -2.58 -18.76
C TYR A 62 8.04 -1.27 -19.23
N ILE A 63 7.45 -0.49 -18.32
CA ILE A 63 6.77 0.75 -18.71
C ILE A 63 7.74 1.83 -19.19
N GLU A 64 8.94 1.91 -18.61
CA GLU A 64 9.95 2.88 -19.05
C GLU A 64 10.55 2.50 -20.42
N SER A 65 10.60 1.20 -20.74
CA SER A 65 11.14 0.72 -22.02
C SER A 65 10.10 0.77 -23.15
N GLU A 66 8.85 0.36 -22.87
CA GLU A 66 7.81 0.17 -23.89
C GLU A 66 6.77 1.30 -23.91
N GLY A 67 6.70 2.12 -22.85
CA GLY A 67 5.64 3.10 -22.63
C GLY A 67 4.26 2.46 -22.35
N GLY A 68 3.21 3.30 -22.39
CA GLY A 68 1.81 2.87 -22.30
C GLY A 68 1.20 2.93 -20.89
N MET A 69 0.33 1.98 -20.56
CA MET A 69 -0.50 2.00 -19.33
C MET A 69 -0.45 0.69 -18.54
N TRP A 70 0.70 0.00 -18.57
CA TRP A 70 0.91 -1.25 -17.83
C TRP A 70 0.78 -1.03 -16.31
N LYS A 71 0.03 -1.89 -15.61
CA LYS A 71 -0.23 -1.78 -14.16
C LYS A 71 0.45 -2.88 -13.34
N LYS A 72 0.32 -4.12 -13.80
CA LYS A 72 0.68 -5.36 -13.08
C LYS A 72 2.20 -5.55 -12.97
N ASN A 73 2.63 -6.56 -12.22
CA ASN A 73 4.01 -7.06 -12.32
C ASN A 73 4.26 -7.78 -13.66
N ARG A 74 5.43 -8.42 -13.78
CA ARG A 74 5.83 -9.17 -14.99
C ARG A 74 6.00 -10.66 -14.73
N ASN A 75 5.27 -11.23 -13.77
CA ASN A 75 5.24 -12.67 -13.56
C ASN A 75 4.55 -13.38 -14.75
N ASN A 76 5.34 -14.12 -15.53
CA ASN A 76 4.89 -14.86 -16.71
C ASN A 76 4.51 -16.34 -16.41
N ALA A 77 4.54 -16.76 -15.14
CA ALA A 77 4.15 -18.11 -14.73
C ALA A 77 2.62 -18.36 -14.80
N THR A 78 1.86 -17.40 -15.32
CA THR A 78 0.43 -17.51 -15.59
C THR A 78 0.21 -17.99 -17.02
N ASN A 79 -0.81 -18.83 -17.26
CA ASN A 79 -1.15 -19.33 -18.61
C ASN A 79 -1.80 -18.24 -19.50
N CYS A 80 -1.54 -16.96 -19.22
CA CYS A 80 -2.08 -15.86 -20.01
C CYS A 80 -1.30 -15.68 -21.29
N ASN A 81 -1.93 -15.00 -22.27
CA ASN A 81 -1.22 -14.45 -23.41
C ASN A 81 0.03 -13.66 -22.95
N HIS A 82 1.17 -13.88 -23.64
CA HIS A 82 2.45 -13.23 -23.37
C HIS A 82 2.39 -11.69 -23.30
N ARG A 83 1.35 -11.06 -23.86
CA ARG A 83 1.17 -9.59 -23.80
C ARG A 83 0.37 -9.10 -22.59
N ARG A 84 -0.22 -10.01 -21.80
CA ARG A 84 -1.17 -9.67 -20.71
C ARG A 84 -0.92 -10.41 -19.39
N PHE A 85 0.19 -11.13 -19.26
CA PHE A 85 0.57 -11.81 -18.01
C PHE A 85 0.83 -10.84 -16.86
N GLY A 86 1.21 -11.37 -15.70
CA GLY A 86 1.42 -10.59 -14.49
C GLY A 86 0.18 -10.51 -13.61
N VAL A 87 0.41 -10.12 -12.37
CA VAL A 87 -0.55 -10.01 -11.27
C VAL A 87 -0.58 -8.56 -10.78
N ASP A 88 -1.76 -8.10 -10.40
CA ASP A 88 -1.92 -6.85 -9.66
C ASP A 88 -1.42 -7.07 -8.22
N ASN A 89 -0.22 -6.57 -7.93
CA ASN A 89 0.41 -6.67 -6.62
C ASN A 89 -0.48 -6.08 -5.51
N ASN A 90 -1.24 -5.01 -5.79
CA ASN A 90 -2.13 -4.39 -4.81
C ASN A 90 -3.50 -5.11 -4.68
N ARG A 91 -3.62 -6.31 -5.25
CA ARG A 91 -4.73 -7.26 -4.97
C ARG A 91 -4.21 -8.61 -4.48
N ASN A 92 -2.90 -8.77 -4.32
CA ASN A 92 -2.28 -10.07 -4.00
C ASN A 92 -1.92 -10.23 -2.51
N PHE A 93 -2.14 -9.23 -1.65
CA PHE A 93 -1.91 -9.35 -0.20
C PHE A 93 -2.88 -10.34 0.48
N PRO A 94 -2.48 -10.99 1.59
CA PRO A 94 -3.22 -12.12 2.15
C PRO A 94 -4.45 -11.77 3.00
N PHE A 95 -4.55 -10.54 3.48
CA PHE A 95 -5.66 -10.10 4.33
C PHE A 95 -6.93 -9.91 3.50
N LYS A 96 -7.98 -10.69 3.83
CA LYS A 96 -9.29 -10.66 3.14
C LYS A 96 -9.17 -10.71 1.60
N TRP A 97 -8.23 -11.52 1.11
CA TRP A 97 -7.93 -11.65 -0.32
C TRP A 97 -9.17 -12.05 -1.13
N GLY A 98 -9.46 -11.31 -2.20
CA GLY A 98 -10.67 -11.48 -2.99
C GLY A 98 -11.93 -10.84 -2.39
N GLY A 99 -11.84 -10.17 -1.23
CA GLY A 99 -12.91 -9.32 -0.70
C GLY A 99 -13.23 -8.15 -1.63
N CYS A 100 -14.46 -7.66 -1.55
CA CYS A 100 -14.94 -6.62 -2.45
C CYS A 100 -15.87 -5.61 -1.76
N ILE A 101 -15.54 -4.33 -1.93
CA ILE A 101 -16.30 -3.19 -1.43
C ILE A 101 -17.39 -2.71 -2.40
N ALA A 102 -17.24 -3.03 -3.70
CA ALA A 102 -18.13 -2.54 -4.73
C ALA A 102 -19.48 -3.28 -4.68
N THR A 103 -20.56 -2.51 -4.78
CA THR A 103 -21.91 -3.06 -5.04
C THR A 103 -22.03 -3.68 -6.43
N ASP A 104 -21.08 -3.34 -7.31
CA ASP A 104 -20.91 -3.88 -8.65
C ASP A 104 -19.71 -4.85 -8.64
N GLU A 105 -20.00 -6.15 -8.73
CA GLU A 105 -18.98 -7.20 -8.67
C GLU A 105 -17.95 -7.11 -9.81
N SER A 106 -18.28 -6.42 -10.91
CA SER A 106 -17.33 -6.21 -12.02
C SER A 106 -16.14 -5.35 -11.65
N ARG A 107 -16.22 -4.62 -10.52
CA ARG A 107 -15.12 -3.80 -9.97
C ARG A 107 -14.27 -4.57 -8.94
N CYS A 108 -14.63 -5.81 -8.63
CA CYS A 108 -13.85 -6.66 -7.74
C CYS A 108 -12.60 -7.21 -8.45
N SER A 109 -11.62 -7.63 -7.66
CA SER A 109 -10.46 -8.37 -8.19
C SER A 109 -10.83 -9.78 -8.65
N THR A 110 -10.15 -10.29 -9.69
CA THR A 110 -10.46 -11.60 -10.31
C THR A 110 -9.28 -12.56 -10.22
N SER A 111 -9.58 -13.85 -9.97
CA SER A 111 -8.63 -14.97 -10.10
C SER A 111 -8.76 -15.74 -11.40
N ASP A 112 -9.78 -15.41 -12.20
CA ASP A 112 -10.21 -16.26 -13.31
C ASP A 112 -9.84 -15.63 -14.66
N ASP A 113 -9.86 -14.29 -14.74
CA ASP A 113 -9.36 -13.55 -15.90
C ASP A 113 -7.98 -12.98 -15.62
N CYS A 114 -6.97 -13.71 -16.05
CA CYS A 114 -5.59 -13.33 -15.88
C CYS A 114 -5.13 -12.20 -16.82
N SER A 115 -5.97 -11.81 -17.79
CA SER A 115 -5.75 -10.65 -18.64
C SER A 115 -6.25 -9.34 -18.03
N SER A 116 -7.09 -9.43 -16.99
CA SER A 116 -7.59 -8.27 -16.25
C SER A 116 -6.46 -7.48 -15.59
N VAL A 117 -6.63 -6.16 -15.53
CA VAL A 117 -5.72 -5.25 -14.82
C VAL A 117 -5.82 -5.38 -13.30
N VAL A 118 -6.91 -5.96 -12.78
CA VAL A 118 -7.13 -6.26 -11.35
C VAL A 118 -7.01 -7.76 -11.06
N TYR A 119 -6.25 -8.49 -11.88
CA TYR A 119 -5.98 -9.91 -11.67
C TYR A 119 -5.20 -10.12 -10.38
N ARG A 120 -5.81 -10.74 -9.36
CA ARG A 120 -5.21 -10.92 -8.02
C ARG A 120 -4.27 -12.12 -7.88
N GLY A 121 -4.06 -12.87 -8.97
CA GLY A 121 -3.35 -14.15 -8.94
C GLY A 121 -4.26 -15.34 -8.63
N LYS A 122 -3.72 -16.55 -8.70
CA LYS A 122 -4.47 -17.79 -8.40
C LYS A 122 -4.67 -18.01 -6.91
N TYR A 123 -3.78 -17.48 -6.09
CA TYR A 123 -3.84 -17.56 -4.65
C TYR A 123 -3.19 -16.33 -4.05
N ARG A 124 -3.57 -16.00 -2.81
CA ARG A 124 -2.99 -14.89 -2.06
C ARG A 124 -1.48 -15.05 -1.87
N ARG A 125 -0.75 -13.93 -1.85
CA ARG A 125 0.70 -13.86 -1.66
C ARG A 125 1.46 -14.75 -2.65
N SER A 126 0.99 -14.81 -3.90
CA SER A 126 1.61 -15.59 -4.98
C SER A 126 2.83 -14.89 -5.58
N GLU A 127 2.92 -13.57 -5.50
CA GLU A 127 3.99 -12.80 -6.15
C GLU A 127 5.22 -12.66 -5.24
N GLN A 128 6.41 -12.46 -5.81
CA GLN A 128 7.64 -12.31 -5.02
C GLN A 128 7.72 -10.92 -4.39
N GLU A 129 7.23 -9.92 -5.09
CA GLU A 129 7.16 -8.53 -4.65
C GLU A 129 6.28 -8.39 -3.41
N THR A 130 5.07 -8.97 -3.42
CA THR A 130 4.18 -8.94 -2.27
C THR A 130 4.71 -9.76 -1.09
N LYS A 131 5.42 -10.88 -1.36
CA LYS A 131 6.15 -11.61 -0.31
C LYS A 131 7.21 -10.73 0.33
N ALA A 132 8.06 -10.08 -0.46
CA ALA A 132 9.16 -9.26 0.02
C ALA A 132 8.68 -8.07 0.87
N ILE A 133 7.66 -7.33 0.40
CA ILE A 133 7.07 -6.21 1.16
C ILE A 133 6.52 -6.69 2.50
N LEU A 134 5.76 -7.79 2.49
CA LEU A 134 5.20 -8.34 3.71
C LEU A 134 6.29 -8.84 4.67
N ASP A 135 7.26 -9.63 4.18
CA ASP A 135 8.35 -10.15 5.01
C ASP A 135 9.20 -9.01 5.60
N TYR A 136 9.38 -7.93 4.86
CA TYR A 136 10.07 -6.74 5.36
C TYR A 136 9.25 -6.01 6.43
N ALA A 137 7.96 -5.76 6.20
CA ALA A 137 7.09 -5.17 7.23
C ALA A 137 7.08 -6.03 8.51
N LEU A 138 7.08 -7.35 8.36
CA LEU A 138 7.16 -8.30 9.48
C LEU A 138 8.52 -8.33 10.18
N SER A 139 9.60 -7.89 9.54
CA SER A 139 10.91 -7.83 10.19
C SER A 139 11.10 -6.56 11.01
N ILE A 140 10.46 -5.45 10.63
CA ILE A 140 10.67 -4.14 11.26
C ILE A 140 9.58 -3.77 12.29
N PHE A 141 8.32 -4.16 12.07
CA PHE A 141 7.23 -3.85 13.01
C PHE A 141 7.16 -4.89 14.14
N PRO A 142 7.04 -4.50 15.42
CA PRO A 142 7.08 -5.43 16.54
C PRO A 142 5.99 -6.51 16.47
N ALA A 143 6.38 -7.77 16.71
CA ALA A 143 5.45 -8.89 16.73
C ALA A 143 4.38 -8.76 17.83
N SER A 144 4.68 -8.05 18.92
CA SER A 144 3.75 -7.78 20.03
C SER A 144 2.54 -6.93 19.64
N GLN A 145 2.59 -6.23 18.51
CA GLN A 145 1.51 -5.36 18.02
C GLN A 145 0.50 -6.09 17.11
N ARG A 146 0.71 -7.40 16.86
CA ARG A 146 -0.08 -8.19 15.91
C ARG A 146 -1.15 -8.97 16.67
N ASN A 147 -2.38 -8.99 16.14
CA ASN A 147 -3.47 -9.79 16.72
C ASN A 147 -3.24 -11.30 16.53
N GLU A 148 -2.52 -11.75 15.47
CA GLU A 148 -2.40 -13.18 15.12
C GLU A 148 -1.16 -13.56 14.29
N THR A 149 -1.02 -14.86 14.00
CA THR A 149 -0.02 -15.41 13.06
C THR A 149 -0.39 -15.00 11.63
N VAL A 150 0.47 -14.21 10.99
CA VAL A 150 0.27 -13.55 9.68
C VAL A 150 -0.05 -14.51 8.50
N GLN A 151 -0.01 -15.83 8.74
CA GLN A 151 -0.31 -16.86 7.74
C GLN A 151 -1.79 -17.26 7.65
N LYS A 152 -2.64 -16.93 8.64
CA LYS A 152 -4.07 -17.26 8.59
C LYS A 152 -4.85 -16.27 7.71
N ALA A 153 -5.85 -16.77 6.96
CA ALA A 153 -6.76 -15.95 6.14
C ALA A 153 -7.82 -15.24 6.98
N GLU A 154 -7.99 -15.72 8.20
CA GLU A 154 -8.94 -15.24 9.19
C GLU A 154 -8.14 -14.45 10.21
N VAL A 155 -7.93 -13.17 9.91
CA VAL A 155 -7.52 -12.20 10.92
C VAL A 155 -8.80 -11.56 11.43
N ASP A 156 -8.94 -11.48 12.75
CA ASP A 156 -9.96 -10.64 13.38
C ASP A 156 -9.81 -9.19 12.89
N ALA A 157 -10.81 -8.74 12.13
CA ALA A 157 -10.87 -7.42 11.53
C ALA A 157 -11.86 -6.49 12.26
N ASP A 158 -12.52 -7.00 13.31
CA ASP A 158 -13.60 -6.32 14.02
C ASP A 158 -13.13 -5.86 15.42
N THR A 159 -12.06 -6.45 15.96
CA THR A 159 -11.41 -5.99 17.21
C THR A 159 -10.39 -4.87 16.96
N PRO A 160 -10.46 -3.74 17.68
CA PRO A 160 -9.47 -2.67 17.57
C PRO A 160 -8.09 -3.09 18.06
N PHE A 161 -7.08 -2.61 17.36
CA PHE A 161 -5.70 -2.68 17.84
C PHE A 161 -5.50 -1.72 19.03
N SER A 162 -4.54 -2.06 19.89
CA SER A 162 -4.19 -1.22 21.04
C SER A 162 -3.72 0.16 20.61
N ASP A 163 -4.16 1.20 21.32
CA ASP A 163 -3.66 2.58 21.16
C ASP A 163 -2.16 2.74 21.51
N THR A 164 -1.54 1.69 22.06
CA THR A 164 -0.09 1.64 22.29
C THR A 164 0.71 1.10 21.11
N ASN A 165 0.03 0.66 20.03
CA ASN A 165 0.71 0.30 18.80
C ASN A 165 1.43 1.54 18.23
N GLU A 166 2.66 1.32 17.77
CA GLU A 166 3.55 2.38 17.30
C GLU A 166 3.99 2.10 15.86
N GLY A 167 4.09 3.18 15.09
CA GLY A 167 4.59 3.17 13.73
C GLY A 167 3.52 3.45 12.67
N ILE A 168 3.98 3.73 11.45
CA ILE A 168 3.14 4.14 10.33
C ILE A 168 3.54 3.33 9.10
N TYR A 169 2.54 2.83 8.37
CA TYR A 169 2.71 2.31 7.01
C TYR A 169 2.00 3.24 6.02
N LEU A 170 2.72 3.69 5.00
CA LEU A 170 2.18 4.47 3.88
C LEU A 170 2.39 3.71 2.57
N ASP A 171 1.38 3.71 1.70
CA ASP A 171 1.49 3.18 0.34
C ASP A 171 1.11 4.27 -0.65
N LEU A 172 2.09 4.72 -1.44
CA LEU A 172 1.94 5.84 -2.35
C LEU A 172 1.49 5.34 -3.72
N HIS A 173 0.35 5.88 -4.16
CA HIS A 173 -0.27 5.62 -5.45
C HIS A 173 -0.47 6.89 -6.28
N SER A 174 -0.74 6.72 -7.57
CA SER A 174 -1.23 7.79 -8.43
C SER A 174 -2.26 7.28 -9.46
N HIS A 175 -3.30 8.02 -9.81
CA HIS A 175 -3.59 9.41 -9.42
C HIS A 175 -4.76 9.47 -8.43
N GLY A 176 -5.46 10.61 -8.32
CA GLY A 176 -6.65 10.76 -7.47
C GLY A 176 -6.58 11.98 -6.55
N SER A 177 -5.41 12.28 -5.99
CA SER A 177 -5.25 13.31 -4.93
C SER A 177 -6.10 12.97 -3.70
N ASP A 178 -6.02 11.71 -3.27
CA ASP A 178 -6.80 11.15 -2.17
C ASP A 178 -5.89 10.65 -1.03
N ILE A 179 -6.41 10.69 0.20
CA ILE A 179 -5.83 10.04 1.38
C ILE A 179 -6.80 8.95 1.82
N GLY A 180 -6.36 7.71 1.63
CA GLY A 180 -7.13 6.51 1.93
C GLY A 180 -6.74 5.86 3.26
N TRP A 181 -7.71 5.30 3.99
CA TRP A 181 -7.43 4.35 5.08
C TRP A 181 -8.39 3.14 5.06
N PRO A 182 -8.06 2.06 5.77
CA PRO A 182 -8.86 0.84 5.77
C PRO A 182 -10.32 1.03 6.19
N TRP A 183 -11.23 0.19 5.71
CA TRP A 183 -11.01 -1.00 4.89
C TRP A 183 -11.16 -0.79 3.38
N GLY A 184 -10.29 -1.43 2.58
CA GLY A 184 -10.47 -1.52 1.13
C GLY A 184 -11.33 -2.70 0.66
N TYR A 185 -11.59 -3.69 1.52
CA TYR A 185 -12.24 -4.96 1.13
C TYR A 185 -13.75 -5.01 1.42
N LYS A 186 -14.28 -4.11 2.26
CA LYS A 186 -15.69 -4.06 2.67
C LYS A 186 -16.07 -2.63 3.07
N ASN A 187 -17.29 -2.22 2.76
CA ASN A 187 -17.78 -0.87 3.08
C ASN A 187 -18.30 -0.79 4.53
N VAL A 188 -17.40 -0.93 5.49
CA VAL A 188 -17.67 -0.75 6.93
C VAL A 188 -16.52 0.00 7.57
N ARG A 189 -16.79 0.80 8.60
CA ARG A 189 -15.74 1.46 9.38
C ARG A 189 -14.77 0.44 9.97
N SER A 190 -13.48 0.80 10.00
CA SER A 190 -12.49 -0.01 10.70
C SER A 190 -12.60 0.17 12.23
N PRO A 191 -12.16 -0.79 13.04
CA PRO A 191 -12.26 -0.66 14.51
C PRO A 191 -11.49 0.54 15.10
N ASN A 192 -10.43 1.01 14.44
CA ASN A 192 -9.64 2.20 14.81
C ASN A 192 -9.92 3.42 13.90
N ASP A 193 -11.09 3.47 13.25
CA ASP A 193 -11.41 4.44 12.19
C ASP A 193 -11.31 5.91 12.63
N ASP A 194 -11.73 6.25 13.85
CA ASP A 194 -11.68 7.64 14.35
C ASP A 194 -10.24 8.18 14.42
N GLY A 195 -9.29 7.34 14.86
CA GLY A 195 -7.86 7.67 14.93
C GLY A 195 -7.25 7.83 13.54
N LEU A 196 -7.52 6.86 12.66
CA LEU A 196 -7.04 6.89 11.26
C LEU A 196 -7.62 8.08 10.48
N GLY A 197 -8.90 8.36 10.64
CA GLY A 197 -9.54 9.51 10.00
C GLY A 197 -9.03 10.85 10.52
N SER A 198 -8.63 10.92 11.79
CA SER A 198 -7.97 12.13 12.35
C SER A 198 -6.60 12.35 11.72
N LEU A 199 -5.81 11.29 11.57
CA LEU A 199 -4.53 11.34 10.85
C LEU A 199 -4.74 11.75 9.37
N GLY A 200 -5.73 11.16 8.70
CA GLY A 200 -6.08 11.50 7.31
C GLY A 200 -6.45 12.98 7.13
N ARG A 201 -7.30 13.53 8.01
CA ARG A 201 -7.63 14.97 8.03
C ARG A 201 -6.40 15.85 8.23
N LYS A 202 -5.47 15.43 9.10
CA LYS A 202 -4.22 16.16 9.33
C LYS A 202 -3.34 16.17 8.08
N PHE A 203 -3.19 15.05 7.39
CA PHE A 203 -2.47 15.01 6.11
C PHE A 203 -3.14 15.88 5.05
N ALA A 204 -4.47 15.81 4.93
CA ALA A 204 -5.22 16.65 4.00
C ALA A 204 -5.04 18.15 4.25
N SER A 205 -4.85 18.57 5.52
CA SER A 205 -4.58 19.97 5.84
C SER A 205 -3.28 20.52 5.24
N PHE A 206 -2.32 19.66 4.89
CA PHE A 206 -1.04 20.07 4.29
C PHE A 206 -1.06 20.11 2.77
N ASN A 207 -1.88 19.28 2.11
CA ASN A 207 -1.85 19.11 0.66
C ASN A 207 -3.20 19.34 -0.05
N GLY A 208 -4.29 19.53 0.69
CA GLY A 208 -5.64 19.73 0.16
C GLY A 208 -6.26 18.48 -0.49
N TYR A 209 -5.70 17.29 -0.26
CA TYR A 209 -6.20 16.05 -0.85
C TYR A 209 -7.58 15.67 -0.27
N SER A 210 -8.39 15.02 -1.09
CA SER A 210 -9.68 14.48 -0.67
C SER A 210 -9.47 13.29 0.26
N LEU A 211 -10.46 13.01 1.10
CA LEU A 211 -10.41 11.86 2.02
C LEU A 211 -11.20 10.70 1.43
N TRP A 212 -10.64 9.50 1.55
CA TRP A 212 -11.28 8.27 1.11
C TRP A 212 -11.28 7.24 2.25
N ALA A 213 -12.45 6.77 2.64
CA ALA A 213 -12.61 5.71 3.62
C ALA A 213 -13.99 5.06 3.48
N PRO A 214 -14.21 3.87 4.06
CA PRO A 214 -15.54 3.28 4.14
C PRO A 214 -16.60 4.24 4.69
N GLU A 215 -17.83 4.07 4.22
CA GLU A 215 -19.00 4.87 4.63
C GLU A 215 -18.96 6.38 4.26
N MET A 216 -17.93 6.85 3.53
CA MET A 216 -17.93 8.18 2.91
C MET A 216 -18.76 8.21 1.61
N SER A 217 -19.44 9.32 1.36
CA SER A 217 -20.51 9.45 0.35
C SER A 217 -20.06 9.53 -1.12
N ASN A 218 -18.78 9.81 -1.42
CA ASN A 218 -18.29 10.07 -2.79
C ASN A 218 -17.22 9.09 -3.27
N ARG A 219 -17.60 7.85 -3.60
CA ARG A 219 -16.67 6.75 -3.95
C ARG A 219 -16.39 6.66 -5.46
N VAL A 220 -15.11 6.64 -5.85
CA VAL A 220 -14.63 5.92 -7.05
C VAL A 220 -13.40 5.12 -6.61
N CYS A 221 -13.38 3.80 -6.85
CA CYS A 221 -12.18 2.98 -6.66
C CYS A 221 -11.34 3.04 -7.94
N GLU A 222 -10.06 3.39 -7.84
CA GLU A 222 -9.06 3.25 -8.93
C GLU A 222 -8.46 1.83 -9.02
#